data_AF-A0A1W9SM87-F1
#
_entry.id   AF-A0A1W9SM87-F1
#
_cell.length_a   1.000
_cell.length_b   1.000
_cell.length_c   1.000
_cell.angle_alpha   90.00
_cell.angle_beta   90.00
_cell.angle_gamma   90.00
#
_symmetry.space_group_name_H-M   'P 1'
#
loop_
_entity.id
_entity.type
_entity.pdbx_description
1 polymer ?
#
loop_
_entity_poly.entity_id
_entity_poly.type
_entity_poly.pdbx_seq_one_letter_code
_entity_poly.pdbx_strand_id
1 'polypeptide(L)'
;MEIVLSGIRPTGHLHIGNYFGAVKNFLKLQQEHNSYFFIADFHSLTTHPIPKDLHNNVKYVLAEYLACGLDPEKATLYVQSDVPEIPEMYLMLNMNAYIGELERTTTFKDKIRKQPDNVNAGLLTYPVLMATDILIHRANKVPVGKDQEQNLEMARKFAKRFNHMYGVDLFPEPTAFNFGEQLVKVPGLDGSGKMGKSEGNAVYLIDEPKVIQKKVMRAVTDSGPTQMNQEKPEAIQNLFTIMDIVSEKDTFNFFNDKYNNCEIRVSQGAEKARESASKTLKEVRKVIGFKKF
;
A
#
# COMPACT_ATOMS: atom_id res chain seq x y z
N MET A 1 3.34 25.92 -0.15
CA MET A 1 2.74 24.67 0.35
C MET A 1 3.68 23.54 -0.06
N GLU A 2 4.04 22.65 0.86
CA GLU A 2 4.98 21.55 0.55
C GLU A 2 4.36 20.55 -0.43
N ILE A 3 5.19 20.00 -1.31
CA ILE A 3 4.78 18.99 -2.29
C ILE A 3 4.90 17.61 -1.66
N VAL A 4 3.83 16.84 -1.74
CA VAL A 4 3.77 15.44 -1.33
C VAL A 4 3.68 14.56 -2.57
N LEU A 5 4.51 13.52 -2.64
CA LEU A 5 4.43 12.52 -3.70
C LEU A 5 4.26 11.12 -3.12
N SER A 6 3.32 10.35 -3.64
CA SER A 6 3.25 8.91 -3.39
C SER A 6 2.83 8.15 -4.64
N GLY A 7 3.28 6.90 -4.78
CA GLY A 7 3.00 6.09 -5.95
C GLY A 7 2.68 4.65 -5.60
N ILE A 8 1.91 3.99 -6.47
CA ILE A 8 1.61 2.56 -6.36
C ILE A 8 1.91 1.84 -7.66
N ARG A 9 2.47 0.63 -7.56
CA ARG A 9 2.63 -0.23 -8.73
C ARG A 9 1.28 -0.86 -9.13
N PRO A 10 0.88 -0.78 -10.41
CA PRO A 10 -0.37 -1.38 -10.90
C PRO A 10 -0.23 -2.91 -10.98
N THR A 11 -0.60 -3.58 -9.90
CA THR A 11 -0.46 -5.05 -9.73
C THR A 11 -1.80 -5.76 -9.70
N GLY A 12 -2.86 -5.13 -10.22
CA GLY A 12 -4.27 -5.57 -10.11
C GLY A 12 -5.05 -4.74 -9.10
N HIS A 13 -6.27 -5.18 -8.78
CA HIS A 13 -7.17 -4.53 -7.82
C HIS A 13 -6.53 -4.26 -6.46
N LEU A 14 -6.97 -3.18 -5.83
CA LEU A 14 -6.67 -2.79 -4.47
C LEU A 14 -7.46 -3.65 -3.49
N HIS A 15 -6.83 -3.96 -2.36
CA HIS A 15 -7.45 -4.65 -1.23
C HIS A 15 -7.49 -3.75 0.00
N ILE A 16 -8.20 -4.19 1.04
CA ILE A 16 -8.35 -3.41 2.30
C ILE A 16 -6.98 -3.02 2.90
N GLY A 17 -5.97 -3.87 2.74
CA GLY A 17 -4.59 -3.56 3.12
C GLY A 17 -4.00 -2.34 2.39
N ASN A 18 -4.31 -2.13 1.11
CA ASN A 18 -3.90 -0.91 0.40
C ASN A 18 -4.68 0.30 0.90
N TYR A 19 -5.98 0.13 1.15
CA TYR A 19 -6.85 1.22 1.58
C TYR A 19 -6.41 1.79 2.93
N PHE A 20 -6.34 0.95 3.97
CA PHE A 20 -5.93 1.39 5.31
C PHE A 20 -4.43 1.63 5.44
N GLY A 21 -3.61 0.97 4.62
CA GLY A 21 -2.16 1.14 4.65
C GLY A 21 -1.66 2.38 3.90
N ALA A 22 -2.42 2.93 2.95
CA ALA A 22 -1.97 4.08 2.15
C ALA A 22 -3.11 5.01 1.73
N VAL A 23 -4.15 4.51 1.07
CA VAL A 23 -5.17 5.36 0.41
C VAL A 23 -5.90 6.26 1.40
N LYS A 24 -6.25 5.76 2.59
CA LYS A 24 -6.87 6.56 3.66
C LYS A 24 -6.01 7.77 4.05
N ASN A 25 -4.69 7.62 4.08
CA ASN A 25 -3.78 8.73 4.34
C ASN A 25 -3.71 9.69 3.15
N PHE A 26 -3.82 9.19 1.92
CA PHE A 26 -3.88 10.04 0.73
C PHE A 26 -5.09 10.98 0.78
N LEU A 27 -6.24 10.52 1.31
CA LEU A 27 -7.42 11.35 1.49
C LEU A 27 -7.19 12.56 2.38
N LYS A 28 -6.38 12.42 3.43
CA LYS A 28 -5.99 13.53 4.30
C LYS A 28 -4.94 14.41 3.63
N LEU A 29 -3.93 13.81 3.00
CA LEU A 29 -2.86 14.51 2.29
C LEU A 29 -3.39 15.46 1.21
N GLN A 30 -4.35 15.01 0.38
CA GLN A 30 -4.94 15.85 -0.67
C GLN A 30 -5.67 17.09 -0.14
N GLN A 31 -6.09 17.13 1.14
CA GLN A 31 -6.72 18.32 1.73
C GLN A 31 -5.69 19.30 2.31
N GLU A 32 -4.54 18.79 2.75
CA GLU A 32 -3.57 19.55 3.55
C GLU A 32 -2.31 19.96 2.76
N HIS A 33 -2.02 19.31 1.63
CA HIS A 33 -0.77 19.46 0.88
C HIS A 33 -1.01 19.47 -0.64
N ASN A 34 -0.08 20.08 -1.39
CA ASN A 34 -0.04 19.92 -2.83
C ASN A 34 0.41 18.50 -3.18
N SER A 35 -0.55 17.64 -3.52
CA SER A 35 -0.35 16.20 -3.54
C SER A 35 -0.33 15.64 -4.96
N TYR A 36 0.67 14.80 -5.22
CA TYR A 36 0.84 14.05 -6.45
C TYR A 36 0.73 12.56 -6.12
N PHE A 37 -0.24 11.88 -6.72
CA PHE A 37 -0.44 10.44 -6.57
C PHE A 37 -0.37 9.77 -7.92
N PHE A 38 0.51 8.79 -8.06
CA PHE A 38 0.79 8.22 -9.37
C PHE A 38 0.76 6.71 -9.44
N ILE A 39 0.51 6.23 -10.65
CA ILE A 39 0.49 4.81 -10.98
C ILE A 39 1.85 4.49 -11.63
N ALA A 40 2.69 3.79 -10.87
CA ALA A 40 4.09 3.50 -11.17
C ALA A 40 4.23 2.30 -12.12
N ASP A 41 3.83 2.47 -13.38
CA ASP A 41 3.81 1.39 -14.38
C ASP A 41 5.18 1.01 -14.92
N PHE A 42 6.14 1.93 -15.09
CA PHE A 42 7.53 1.57 -15.39
C PHE A 42 8.17 0.75 -14.26
N HIS A 43 7.88 1.09 -13.00
CA HIS A 43 8.36 0.28 -11.86
C HIS A 43 7.84 -1.16 -11.90
N SER A 44 6.62 -1.39 -12.43
CA SER A 44 6.11 -2.75 -12.60
C SER A 44 6.92 -3.57 -13.59
N LEU A 45 7.48 -2.96 -14.63
CA LEU A 45 8.28 -3.62 -15.67
C LEU A 45 9.57 -4.25 -15.13
N THR A 46 10.12 -3.70 -14.03
CA THR A 46 11.35 -4.23 -13.38
C THR A 46 11.21 -5.67 -12.87
N THR A 47 9.98 -6.17 -12.72
CA THR A 47 9.66 -7.52 -12.24
C THR A 47 8.93 -8.39 -13.27
N HIS A 48 8.99 -8.05 -14.56
CA HIS A 48 8.36 -8.79 -15.67
C HIS A 48 6.87 -9.12 -15.43
N PRO A 49 5.98 -8.10 -15.40
CA PRO A 49 4.56 -8.33 -15.26
C PRO A 49 4.02 -8.99 -16.54
N ILE A 50 2.88 -9.66 -16.45
CA ILE A 50 2.17 -10.15 -17.64
C ILE A 50 1.73 -8.92 -18.45
N PRO A 51 2.22 -8.72 -19.70
CA PRO A 51 2.01 -7.46 -20.42
C PRO A 51 0.53 -7.11 -20.64
N LYS A 52 -0.30 -8.14 -20.86
CA LYS A 52 -1.76 -8.00 -21.06
C LYS A 52 -2.46 -7.40 -19.84
N ASP A 53 -1.91 -7.57 -18.65
CA ASP A 53 -2.54 -7.14 -17.42
C ASP A 53 -2.16 -5.69 -17.07
N LEU A 54 -1.02 -5.18 -17.55
CA LEU A 54 -0.49 -3.88 -17.13
C LEU A 54 -1.48 -2.73 -17.40
N HIS A 55 -1.98 -2.61 -18.62
CA HIS A 55 -2.92 -1.54 -18.99
C HIS A 55 -4.23 -1.62 -18.21
N ASN A 56 -4.75 -2.82 -17.98
CA ASN A 56 -5.97 -3.01 -17.20
C ASN A 56 -5.72 -2.68 -15.73
N ASN A 57 -4.57 -3.10 -15.18
CA ASN A 57 -4.19 -2.82 -13.81
C ASN A 57 -4.03 -1.31 -13.55
N VAL A 58 -3.50 -0.56 -14.51
CA VAL A 58 -3.44 0.91 -14.43
C VAL A 58 -4.86 1.48 -14.32
N LYS A 59 -5.76 1.07 -15.21
CA LYS A 59 -7.17 1.52 -15.19
C LYS A 59 -7.87 1.15 -13.90
N TYR A 60 -7.65 -0.06 -13.38
CA TYR A 60 -8.25 -0.52 -12.13
C TYR A 60 -7.79 0.32 -10.94
N VAL A 61 -6.48 0.55 -10.81
CA VAL A 61 -5.94 1.38 -9.73
C VAL A 61 -6.48 2.80 -9.81
N LEU A 62 -6.51 3.41 -11.00
CA LEU A 62 -7.06 4.76 -11.17
C LEU A 62 -8.54 4.83 -10.78
N ALA A 63 -9.36 3.90 -11.27
CA ALA A 63 -10.78 3.83 -10.96
C ALA A 63 -11.02 3.64 -9.45
N GLU A 64 -10.23 2.78 -8.80
CA GLU A 64 -10.34 2.53 -7.37
C GLU A 64 -9.82 3.69 -6.52
N TYR A 65 -8.82 4.44 -6.98
CA TYR A 65 -8.40 5.70 -6.34
C TYR A 65 -9.55 6.71 -6.31
N LEU A 66 -10.18 6.95 -7.47
CA LEU A 66 -11.33 7.84 -7.58
C LEU A 66 -12.49 7.36 -6.69
N ALA A 67 -12.79 6.05 -6.73
CA ALA A 67 -13.84 5.47 -5.90
C ALA A 67 -13.55 5.64 -4.39
N CYS A 68 -12.28 5.55 -3.98
CA CYS A 68 -11.89 5.77 -2.58
C CYS A 68 -11.97 7.23 -2.14
N GLY A 69 -12.24 8.18 -3.04
CA GLY A 69 -12.39 9.60 -2.74
C GLY A 69 -11.17 10.47 -3.04
N LEU A 70 -10.19 9.97 -3.81
CA LEU A 70 -9.19 10.85 -4.41
C LEU A 70 -9.86 11.75 -5.45
N ASP A 71 -9.69 13.05 -5.26
CA ASP A 71 -10.32 14.08 -6.08
C ASP A 71 -9.26 14.72 -7.01
N PRO A 72 -9.38 14.55 -8.34
CA PRO A 72 -8.47 15.16 -9.32
C PRO A 72 -8.40 16.69 -9.24
N GLU A 73 -9.44 17.34 -8.69
CA GLU A 73 -9.46 18.80 -8.49
C GLU A 73 -8.65 19.23 -7.25
N LYS A 74 -8.27 18.29 -6.38
CA LYS A 74 -7.51 18.55 -5.14
C LYS A 74 -6.09 17.99 -5.18
N ALA A 75 -5.87 16.92 -5.94
CA ALA A 75 -4.56 16.28 -6.08
C ALA A 75 -4.31 15.90 -7.55
N THR A 76 -3.05 15.97 -7.97
CA THR A 76 -2.66 15.52 -9.31
C THR A 76 -2.59 13.99 -9.33
N LEU A 77 -3.43 13.37 -10.16
CA LEU A 77 -3.41 11.94 -10.42
C LEU A 77 -2.82 11.69 -11.81
N TYR A 78 -1.78 10.87 -11.93
CA TYR A 78 -1.14 10.59 -13.22
C TYR A 78 -0.58 9.17 -13.33
N VAL A 79 -0.32 8.71 -14.55
CA VAL A 79 0.39 7.46 -14.84
C VAL A 79 1.85 7.79 -15.11
N GLN A 80 2.79 7.03 -14.54
CA GLN A 80 4.22 7.30 -14.67
C GLN A 80 4.67 7.37 -16.14
N SER A 81 4.18 6.47 -16.99
CA SER A 81 4.49 6.49 -18.43
C SER A 81 3.87 7.63 -19.24
N ASP A 82 2.87 8.34 -18.70
CA ASP A 82 2.26 9.50 -19.36
C ASP A 82 3.13 10.78 -19.21
N VAL A 83 4.20 10.73 -18.41
CA VAL A 83 5.15 11.84 -18.21
C VAL A 83 6.46 11.52 -18.96
N PRO A 84 6.63 12.01 -20.20
CA PRO A 84 7.77 11.65 -21.05
C PRO A 84 9.12 12.14 -20.51
N GLU A 85 9.12 13.12 -19.61
CA GLU A 85 10.31 13.64 -18.95
C GLU A 85 10.87 12.68 -17.89
N ILE A 86 10.08 11.71 -17.39
CA ILE A 86 10.56 10.72 -16.40
C ILE A 86 11.69 9.87 -16.99
N PRO A 87 11.54 9.21 -18.17
CA PRO A 87 12.64 8.51 -18.81
C PRO A 87 13.88 9.37 -19.09
N GLU A 88 13.68 10.63 -19.50
CA GLU A 88 14.78 11.56 -19.78
C GLU A 88 15.57 11.90 -18.51
N MET A 89 14.87 12.31 -17.45
CA MET A 89 15.51 12.61 -16.17
C MET A 89 16.13 11.36 -15.55
N TYR A 90 15.50 10.20 -15.71
CA TYR A 90 16.04 8.92 -15.24
C TYR A 90 17.37 8.59 -15.94
N LEU A 91 17.48 8.82 -17.25
CA LEU A 91 18.75 8.68 -17.98
C LEU A 91 19.83 9.60 -17.38
N MET A 92 19.52 10.88 -17.17
CA MET A 92 20.45 11.85 -16.61
C MET A 92 20.85 11.49 -15.16
N LEU A 93 19.91 11.04 -14.34
CA LEU A 93 20.15 10.69 -12.95
C LEU A 93 20.98 9.41 -12.82
N ASN A 94 20.92 8.50 -13.79
CA ASN A 94 21.80 7.32 -13.81
C ASN A 94 23.28 7.69 -14.00
N MET A 95 23.61 8.80 -14.67
CA MET A 95 25.00 9.30 -14.74
C MET A 95 25.52 9.75 -13.38
N ASN A 96 24.61 9.96 -12.44
CA ASN A 96 24.89 10.30 -11.05
C ASN A 96 24.76 9.10 -10.12
N ALA A 97 24.47 7.87 -10.57
CA ALA A 97 24.26 6.72 -9.70
C ALA A 97 25.40 5.68 -9.84
N TYR A 98 26.10 5.39 -8.74
CA TYR A 98 27.21 4.44 -8.79
C TYR A 98 26.77 3.00 -8.55
N ILE A 99 27.33 2.05 -9.29
CA ILE A 99 26.97 0.62 -9.21
C ILE A 99 27.08 0.10 -7.76
N GLY A 100 28.17 0.39 -7.07
CA GLY A 100 28.41 -0.14 -5.71
C GLY A 100 27.44 0.36 -4.64
N GLU A 101 26.76 1.50 -4.81
CA GLU A 101 25.67 1.91 -3.90
C GLU A 101 24.35 1.22 -4.24
N LEU A 102 24.06 1.01 -5.53
CA LEU A 102 22.86 0.31 -6.01
C LEU A 102 22.88 -1.18 -5.62
N GLU A 103 24.03 -1.85 -5.71
CA GLU A 103 24.16 -3.26 -5.31
C GLU A 103 24.04 -3.46 -3.78
N ARG A 104 24.23 -2.40 -2.99
CA ARG A 104 24.15 -2.47 -1.52
C ARG A 104 22.74 -2.27 -0.98
N THR A 105 21.79 -1.81 -1.80
CA THR A 105 20.39 -1.64 -1.40
C THR A 105 19.79 -2.97 -0.94
N THR A 106 19.17 -2.99 0.25
CA THR A 106 18.58 -4.20 0.85
C THR A 106 17.44 -4.72 -0.02
N THR A 107 16.63 -3.82 -0.57
CA THR A 107 15.54 -4.13 -1.50
C THR A 107 16.02 -4.85 -2.75
N PHE A 108 17.17 -4.44 -3.32
CA PHE A 108 17.79 -5.13 -4.45
C PHE A 108 18.24 -6.54 -4.03
N LYS A 109 19.02 -6.64 -2.94
CA LYS A 109 19.50 -7.93 -2.40
C LYS A 109 18.37 -8.91 -2.10
N ASP A 110 17.27 -8.43 -1.54
CA ASP A 110 16.12 -9.27 -1.21
C ASP A 110 15.36 -9.71 -2.46
N LYS A 111 15.25 -8.86 -3.49
CA LYS A 111 14.60 -9.21 -4.75
C LYS A 111 15.40 -10.22 -5.55
N ILE A 112 16.73 -10.07 -5.66
CA ILE A 112 17.57 -11.06 -6.36
C ILE A 112 17.59 -12.41 -5.64
N ARG A 113 17.49 -12.43 -4.30
CA ARG A 113 17.36 -13.68 -3.53
C ARG A 113 16.04 -14.41 -3.80
N LYS A 114 14.95 -13.66 -3.97
CA LYS A 114 13.60 -14.20 -4.22
C LYS A 114 13.36 -14.55 -5.69
N GLN A 115 14.04 -13.87 -6.61
CA GLN A 115 13.90 -14.03 -8.05
C GLN A 115 15.29 -14.08 -8.72
N PRO A 116 16.08 -15.13 -8.46
CA PRO A 116 17.46 -15.23 -8.95
C PRO A 116 17.54 -15.25 -10.48
N ASP A 117 16.49 -15.72 -11.16
CA ASP A 117 16.43 -15.78 -12.62
C ASP A 117 16.04 -14.44 -13.27
N ASN A 118 15.73 -13.40 -12.48
CA ASN A 118 15.30 -12.09 -12.98
C ASN A 118 16.13 -10.95 -12.37
N VAL A 119 17.45 -11.03 -12.53
CA VAL A 119 18.38 -9.94 -12.17
C VAL A 119 18.66 -9.10 -13.41
N ASN A 120 17.88 -8.05 -13.63
CA ASN A 120 17.99 -7.16 -14.78
C ASN A 120 18.47 -5.75 -14.40
N ALA A 121 18.93 -4.98 -15.39
CA ALA A 121 19.44 -3.63 -15.17
C ALA A 121 18.38 -2.70 -14.54
N GLY A 122 17.12 -2.78 -15.00
CA GLY A 122 16.02 -2.00 -14.44
C GLY A 122 15.73 -2.31 -12.97
N LEU A 123 15.93 -3.56 -12.54
CA LEU A 123 15.85 -3.95 -11.14
C LEU A 123 17.01 -3.37 -10.31
N LEU A 124 18.22 -3.28 -10.86
CA LEU A 124 19.36 -2.66 -10.18
C LEU A 124 19.15 -1.15 -10.01
N THR A 125 18.64 -0.48 -11.05
CA THR A 125 18.50 0.97 -11.12
C THR A 125 17.12 1.48 -10.72
N TYR A 126 16.19 0.61 -10.29
CA TYR A 126 14.86 1.03 -9.83
C TYR A 126 14.89 2.09 -8.70
N PRO A 127 15.88 2.13 -7.77
CA PRO A 127 15.97 3.22 -6.80
C PRO A 127 16.27 4.58 -7.45
N VAL A 128 16.98 4.59 -8.59
CA VAL A 128 17.22 5.80 -9.41
C VAL A 128 15.93 6.23 -10.09
N LEU A 129 15.12 5.29 -10.58
CA LEU A 129 13.80 5.60 -11.14
C LEU A 129 12.88 6.19 -10.07
N MET A 130 12.85 5.61 -8.86
CA MET A 130 12.07 6.16 -7.74
C MET A 130 12.55 7.56 -7.34
N ALA A 131 13.86 7.79 -7.31
CA ALA A 131 14.41 9.12 -7.08
C ALA A 131 14.00 10.10 -8.18
N THR A 132 13.98 9.65 -9.44
CA THR A 132 13.51 10.48 -10.57
C THR A 132 12.06 10.91 -10.37
N ASP A 133 11.17 9.98 -10.02
CA ASP A 133 9.76 10.27 -9.75
C ASP A 133 9.62 11.34 -8.64
N ILE A 134 10.44 11.25 -7.59
CA ILE A 134 10.44 12.19 -6.45
C ILE A 134 10.96 13.58 -6.85
N LEU A 135 12.11 13.61 -7.53
CA LEU A 135 12.85 14.84 -7.77
C LEU A 135 12.29 15.66 -8.93
N ILE A 136 11.68 15.03 -9.94
CA ILE A 136 11.07 15.75 -11.06
C ILE A 136 9.94 16.68 -10.60
N HIS A 137 9.19 16.28 -9.57
CA HIS A 137 8.15 17.08 -8.94
C HIS A 137 8.66 17.95 -7.78
N ARG A 138 9.97 17.89 -7.47
CA ARG A 138 10.59 18.58 -6.33
C ARG A 138 9.83 18.28 -5.02
N ALA A 139 9.45 17.02 -4.80
CA ALA A 139 8.66 16.65 -3.64
C ALA A 139 9.46 16.86 -2.34
N ASN A 140 8.82 17.49 -1.34
CA ASN A 140 9.39 17.70 -0.01
C ASN A 140 9.14 16.50 0.92
N LYS A 141 8.01 15.84 0.73
CA LYS A 141 7.46 14.82 1.61
C LYS A 141 7.06 13.59 0.80
N VAL A 142 7.49 12.41 1.26
CA VAL A 142 7.18 11.13 0.59
C VAL A 142 6.63 10.16 1.64
N PRO A 143 5.34 9.79 1.57
CA PRO A 143 4.77 8.78 2.46
C PRO A 143 5.30 7.40 2.06
N VAL A 144 6.19 6.86 2.86
CA VAL A 144 6.85 5.57 2.63
C VAL A 144 6.79 4.69 3.86
N GLY A 145 6.67 3.37 3.65
CA GLY A 145 6.88 2.38 4.70
C GLY A 145 8.36 2.20 5.03
N LYS A 146 8.65 1.56 6.16
CA LYS A 146 10.03 1.25 6.61
C LYS A 146 10.86 0.51 5.56
N ASP A 147 10.22 -0.32 4.73
CA ASP A 147 10.85 -1.08 3.66
C ASP A 147 11.33 -0.20 2.48
N GLN A 148 10.87 1.04 2.39
CA GLN A 148 11.20 1.98 1.32
C GLN A 148 12.07 3.16 1.81
N GLU A 149 12.34 3.27 3.11
CA GLU A 149 13.18 4.35 3.68
C GLU A 149 14.58 4.41 3.04
N GLN A 150 15.17 3.26 2.72
CA GLN A 150 16.46 3.23 2.05
C GLN A 150 16.42 3.85 0.65
N ASN A 151 15.34 3.64 -0.11
CA ASN A 151 15.21 4.24 -1.45
C ASN A 151 14.99 5.74 -1.35
N LEU A 152 14.28 6.20 -0.31
CA LEU A 152 14.13 7.62 -0.02
C LEU A 152 15.46 8.29 0.36
N GLU A 153 16.31 7.60 1.12
CA GLU A 153 17.67 8.06 1.40
C GLU A 153 18.51 8.15 0.12
N MET A 154 18.37 7.19 -0.80
CA MET A 154 19.01 7.27 -2.11
C MET A 154 18.54 8.50 -2.90
N ALA A 155 17.25 8.82 -2.88
CA ALA A 155 16.71 10.03 -3.51
C ALA A 155 17.31 11.32 -2.91
N ARG A 156 17.41 11.42 -1.57
CA ARG A 156 18.10 12.54 -0.89
C ARG A 156 19.56 12.64 -1.31
N LYS A 157 20.27 11.51 -1.38
CA LYS A 157 21.66 11.46 -1.79
C LYS A 157 21.87 11.93 -3.23
N PHE A 158 21.00 11.51 -4.15
CA PHE A 158 21.05 11.94 -5.54
C PHE A 158 20.73 13.43 -5.70
N ALA A 159 19.75 13.96 -4.96
CA ALA A 159 19.46 15.39 -4.92
C ALA A 159 20.69 16.20 -4.48
N LYS A 160 21.31 15.84 -3.34
CA LYS A 160 22.55 16.47 -2.86
C LYS A 160 23.66 16.42 -3.88
N ARG A 161 23.90 15.24 -4.45
CA ARG A 161 24.97 15.02 -5.42
C ARG A 161 24.77 15.86 -6.68
N PHE A 162 23.54 15.92 -7.19
CA PHE A 162 23.20 16.74 -8.35
C PHE A 162 23.44 18.22 -8.06
N ASN A 163 22.86 18.73 -6.98
CA ASN A 163 23.01 20.13 -6.57
C ASN A 163 24.50 20.52 -6.41
N HIS A 164 25.29 19.65 -5.77
CA HIS A 164 26.73 19.88 -5.59
C HIS A 164 27.51 19.83 -6.90
N MET A 165 27.28 18.81 -7.72
CA MET A 165 28.02 18.58 -8.97
C MET A 165 27.82 19.73 -9.97
N TYR A 166 26.60 20.27 -10.04
CA TYR A 166 26.26 21.32 -10.99
C TYR A 166 26.26 22.73 -10.37
N GLY A 167 26.52 22.86 -9.07
CA GLY A 167 26.55 24.16 -8.39
C GLY A 167 25.19 24.87 -8.35
N VAL A 168 24.10 24.12 -8.19
CA VAL A 168 22.72 24.63 -8.21
C VAL A 168 21.98 24.26 -6.93
N ASP A 169 20.93 25.02 -6.62
CA ASP A 169 19.93 24.67 -5.60
C ASP A 169 18.60 24.33 -6.28
N LEU A 170 18.56 23.16 -6.92
CA LEU A 170 17.44 22.75 -7.78
C LEU A 170 16.51 21.76 -7.08
N PHE A 171 17.09 20.71 -6.50
CA PHE A 171 16.34 19.60 -5.91
C PHE A 171 16.29 19.69 -4.38
N PRO A 172 15.10 19.69 -3.78
CA PRO A 172 14.98 19.58 -2.33
C PRO A 172 15.37 18.18 -1.86
N GLU A 173 15.69 18.06 -0.57
CA GLU A 173 15.91 16.76 0.08
C GLU A 173 14.57 16.20 0.59
N PRO A 174 14.00 15.15 -0.04
CA PRO A 174 12.71 14.61 0.35
C PRO A 174 12.77 13.90 1.71
N THR A 175 11.78 14.13 2.56
CA THR A 175 11.67 13.53 3.89
C THR A 175 10.54 12.51 3.97
N ALA A 176 10.70 11.50 4.84
CA ALA A 176 9.65 10.53 5.09
C ALA A 176 8.50 11.24 5.80
N PHE A 177 7.27 11.02 5.33
CA PHE A 177 6.10 11.67 5.91
C PHE A 177 5.06 10.65 6.36
N ASN A 178 4.59 10.80 7.60
CA ASN A 178 3.41 10.14 8.12
C ASN A 178 2.70 11.11 9.08
N PHE A 179 1.41 10.88 9.36
CA PHE A 179 0.65 11.70 10.30
C PHE A 179 0.91 11.34 11.77
N GLY A 180 2.02 10.70 12.10
CA GLY A 180 2.29 10.17 13.45
C GLY A 180 1.47 8.92 13.81
N GLU A 181 0.46 8.56 13.01
CA GLU A 181 -0.26 7.29 13.13
C GLU A 181 0.61 6.17 12.53
N GLN A 182 0.77 5.06 13.26
CA GLN A 182 1.45 3.88 12.72
C GLN A 182 0.67 3.39 11.49
N LEU A 183 1.37 3.24 10.36
CA LEU A 183 0.79 2.62 9.17
C LEU A 183 0.23 1.26 9.56
N VAL A 184 -1.07 1.10 9.42
CA VAL A 184 -1.75 -0.11 9.88
C VAL A 184 -1.37 -1.25 8.97
N LYS A 185 -0.59 -2.20 9.50
CA LYS A 185 -0.28 -3.44 8.79
C LYS A 185 -1.49 -4.35 8.85
N VAL A 186 -2.28 -4.35 7.78
CA VAL A 186 -3.46 -5.21 7.69
C VAL A 186 -3.03 -6.66 7.44
N PRO A 187 -3.35 -7.60 8.36
CA PRO A 187 -2.96 -9.00 8.21
C PRO A 187 -3.81 -9.71 7.16
N GLY A 188 -3.32 -10.86 6.72
CA GLY A 188 -4.01 -11.70 5.75
C GLY A 188 -5.09 -12.59 6.36
N LEU A 189 -6.10 -12.97 5.57
CA LEU A 189 -7.13 -13.91 6.04
C LEU A 189 -6.59 -15.34 6.24
N ASP A 190 -5.47 -15.68 5.60
CA ASP A 190 -4.78 -16.96 5.72
C ASP A 190 -3.89 -17.07 6.98
N GLY A 191 -3.91 -16.07 7.86
CA GLY A 191 -3.04 -16.01 9.04
C GLY A 191 -1.64 -15.49 8.74
N SER A 192 -1.33 -15.09 7.50
CA SER A 192 -0.06 -14.45 7.18
C SER A 192 0.02 -13.04 7.75
N GLY A 193 1.24 -12.61 8.09
CA GLY A 193 1.46 -11.32 8.71
C GLY A 193 1.18 -10.09 7.83
N LYS A 194 0.84 -10.23 6.54
CA LYS A 194 0.48 -9.12 5.65
C LYS A 194 -0.48 -9.58 4.55
N MET A 195 -1.57 -8.83 4.37
CA MET A 195 -2.48 -9.05 3.25
C MET A 195 -1.76 -8.81 1.92
N GLY A 196 -1.81 -9.79 1.03
CA GLY A 196 -1.21 -9.75 -0.29
C GLY A 196 -2.11 -10.36 -1.36
N LYS A 197 -1.71 -10.20 -2.62
CA LYS A 197 -2.50 -10.61 -3.80
C LYS A 197 -2.57 -12.12 -4.04
N SER A 198 -1.90 -12.92 -3.19
CA SER A 198 -1.97 -14.38 -3.23
C SER A 198 -3.42 -14.85 -3.06
N GLU A 199 -3.78 -15.92 -3.78
CA GLU A 199 -5.14 -16.46 -3.73
C GLU A 199 -5.56 -16.80 -2.29
N GLY A 200 -6.76 -16.34 -1.90
CA GLY A 200 -7.39 -16.67 -0.62
C GLY A 200 -7.07 -15.72 0.55
N ASN A 201 -6.04 -14.88 0.44
CA ASN A 201 -5.59 -14.01 1.52
C ASN A 201 -6.25 -12.61 1.51
N ALA A 202 -6.47 -12.02 0.32
CA ALA A 202 -6.95 -10.65 0.19
C ALA A 202 -8.47 -10.50 0.04
N VAL A 203 -9.00 -9.47 0.72
CA VAL A 203 -10.32 -8.88 0.47
C VAL A 203 -10.15 -7.66 -0.43
N TYR A 204 -10.57 -7.77 -1.69
CA TYR A 204 -10.48 -6.69 -2.67
C TYR A 204 -11.60 -5.68 -2.47
N LEU A 205 -11.34 -4.41 -2.79
CA LEU A 205 -12.34 -3.34 -2.68
C LEU A 205 -13.53 -3.57 -3.64
N ILE A 206 -13.26 -4.24 -4.76
CA ILE A 206 -14.25 -4.60 -5.78
C ILE A 206 -15.03 -5.90 -5.47
N ASP A 207 -14.62 -6.69 -4.47
CA ASP A 207 -15.27 -7.98 -4.19
C ASP A 207 -16.76 -7.77 -3.85
N GLU A 208 -17.67 -8.61 -4.34
CA GLU A 208 -19.10 -8.58 -3.98
C GLU A 208 -19.35 -9.08 -2.54
N PRO A 209 -20.46 -8.71 -1.86
CA PRO A 209 -20.66 -9.04 -0.44
C PRO A 209 -20.64 -10.54 -0.17
N LYS A 210 -21.18 -11.34 -1.11
CA LYS A 210 -21.15 -12.81 -1.04
C LYS A 210 -19.72 -13.36 -1.14
N VAL A 211 -18.87 -12.75 -1.98
CA VAL A 211 -17.46 -13.14 -2.13
C VAL A 211 -16.69 -12.79 -0.85
N ILE A 212 -16.88 -11.59 -0.31
CA ILE A 212 -16.24 -11.18 0.93
C ILE A 212 -16.65 -12.10 2.09
N GLN A 213 -17.95 -12.38 2.21
CA GLN A 213 -18.46 -13.33 3.20
C GLN A 213 -17.78 -14.69 3.08
N LYS A 214 -17.67 -15.24 1.87
CA LYS A 214 -17.00 -16.54 1.63
C LYS A 214 -15.52 -16.50 1.99
N LYS A 215 -14.82 -15.39 1.73
CA LYS A 215 -13.40 -15.22 2.09
C LYS A 215 -13.21 -15.12 3.60
N VAL A 216 -13.98 -14.28 4.28
CA VAL A 216 -13.91 -14.11 5.75
C VAL A 216 -14.26 -15.42 6.47
N MET A 217 -15.25 -16.18 5.99
CA MET A 217 -15.61 -17.49 6.56
C MET A 217 -14.54 -18.57 6.39
N ARG A 218 -13.58 -18.37 5.48
CA ARG A 218 -12.44 -19.29 5.27
C ARG A 218 -11.18 -18.86 6.01
N ALA A 219 -11.24 -17.74 6.73
CA ALA A 219 -10.08 -17.27 7.45
C ALA A 219 -9.65 -18.28 8.51
N VAL A 220 -8.35 -18.34 8.79
CA VAL A 220 -7.80 -19.30 9.75
C VAL A 220 -8.31 -18.95 11.15
N THR A 221 -8.91 -19.93 11.83
CA THR A 221 -9.42 -19.81 13.20
C THR A 221 -8.95 -20.97 14.08
N ASP A 222 -9.27 -20.93 15.37
CA ASP A 222 -9.01 -21.99 16.35
C ASP A 222 -10.31 -22.49 17.01
N SER A 223 -10.21 -23.22 18.12
CA SER A 223 -11.35 -23.69 18.92
C SER A 223 -11.89 -22.65 19.91
N GLY A 224 -11.23 -21.50 20.06
CA GLY A 224 -11.51 -20.48 21.07
C GLY A 224 -10.73 -20.66 22.38
N PRO A 225 -10.84 -19.68 23.30
CA PRO A 225 -10.08 -19.65 24.54
C PRO A 225 -10.65 -20.64 25.57
N THR A 226 -9.76 -21.32 26.28
CA THR A 226 -10.10 -22.29 27.33
C THR A 226 -9.99 -21.71 28.75
N GLN A 227 -9.40 -20.52 28.87
CA GLN A 227 -9.24 -19.79 30.13
C GLN A 227 -9.59 -18.32 29.93
N MET A 228 -10.07 -17.68 30.99
CA MET A 228 -10.37 -16.24 30.95
C MET A 228 -9.09 -15.45 30.64
N ASN A 229 -9.21 -14.43 29.79
CA ASN A 229 -8.11 -13.58 29.32
C ASN A 229 -6.93 -14.35 28.68
N GLN A 230 -7.18 -15.53 28.10
CA GLN A 230 -6.15 -16.26 27.35
C GLN A 230 -5.61 -15.39 26.19
N GLU A 231 -4.29 -15.38 26.03
CA GLU A 231 -3.65 -14.70 24.90
C GLU A 231 -4.19 -15.24 23.55
N LYS A 232 -4.48 -14.34 22.62
CA LYS A 232 -5.00 -14.69 21.30
C LYS A 232 -3.87 -15.31 20.46
N PRO A 233 -4.04 -16.54 19.92
CA PRO A 233 -3.13 -17.04 18.92
C PRO A 233 -3.08 -16.10 17.71
N GLU A 234 -1.96 -16.11 16.97
CA GLU A 234 -1.71 -15.16 15.87
C GLU A 234 -2.86 -15.08 14.87
N ALA A 235 -3.43 -16.22 14.46
CA ALA A 235 -4.55 -16.26 13.53
C ALA A 235 -5.81 -15.54 14.06
N ILE A 236 -6.11 -15.68 15.35
CA ILE A 236 -7.22 -14.97 16.00
C ILE A 236 -6.89 -13.50 16.16
N GLN A 237 -5.67 -13.16 16.58
CA GLN A 237 -5.22 -11.78 16.68
C GLN A 237 -5.29 -11.06 15.33
N ASN A 238 -5.04 -11.74 14.21
CA ASN A 238 -5.19 -11.19 12.87
C ASN A 238 -6.65 -10.81 12.55
N LEU A 239 -7.61 -11.66 12.92
CA LEU A 239 -9.04 -11.37 12.76
C LEU A 239 -9.50 -10.19 13.61
N PHE A 240 -9.05 -10.13 14.87
CA PHE A 240 -9.33 -9.00 15.76
C PHE A 240 -8.70 -7.70 15.25
N THR A 241 -7.49 -7.77 14.70
CA THR A 241 -6.84 -6.63 14.04
C THR A 241 -7.67 -6.15 12.85
N ILE A 242 -8.13 -7.04 11.97
CA ILE A 242 -9.01 -6.65 10.86
C ILE A 242 -10.31 -6.04 11.40
N MET A 243 -10.92 -6.63 12.43
CA MET A 243 -12.16 -6.13 13.04
C MET A 243 -11.99 -4.72 13.60
N ASP A 244 -10.91 -4.44 14.34
CA ASP A 244 -10.62 -3.11 14.89
C ASP A 244 -10.52 -2.04 13.80
N ILE A 245 -9.95 -2.41 12.65
CA ILE A 245 -9.72 -1.49 11.52
C ILE A 245 -11.04 -1.16 10.79
N VAL A 246 -11.92 -2.15 10.66
CA VAL A 246 -13.11 -2.05 9.81
C VAL A 246 -14.38 -1.76 10.61
N SER A 247 -14.49 -2.16 11.86
CA SER A 247 -15.72 -2.03 12.65
C SER A 247 -15.69 -0.82 13.59
N GLU A 248 -16.86 -0.47 14.12
CA GLU A 248 -16.95 0.48 15.21
C GLU A 248 -16.30 -0.09 16.48
N LYS A 249 -15.73 0.78 17.31
CA LYS A 249 -15.03 0.39 18.55
C LYS A 249 -15.89 -0.47 19.48
N ASP A 250 -17.20 -0.17 19.55
CA ASP A 250 -18.14 -0.94 20.37
C ASP A 250 -18.32 -2.38 19.87
N THR A 251 -18.25 -2.58 18.55
CA THR A 251 -18.28 -3.93 17.96
C THR A 251 -17.03 -4.71 18.36
N PHE A 252 -15.85 -4.11 18.18
CA PHE A 252 -14.60 -4.73 18.58
C PHE A 252 -14.60 -5.09 20.07
N ASN A 253 -14.95 -4.13 20.94
CA ASN A 253 -14.98 -4.31 22.39
C ASN A 253 -15.91 -5.47 22.78
N PHE A 254 -17.13 -5.51 22.21
CA PHE A 254 -18.08 -6.58 22.45
C PHE A 254 -17.51 -7.98 22.17
N PHE A 255 -16.86 -8.18 21.01
CA PHE A 255 -16.26 -9.48 20.69
C PHE A 255 -15.00 -9.77 21.50
N ASN A 256 -14.22 -8.74 21.83
CA ASN A 256 -13.01 -8.88 22.62
C ASN A 256 -13.32 -9.31 24.06
N ASP A 257 -14.32 -8.69 24.67
CA ASP A 257 -14.79 -9.03 26.03
C ASP A 257 -15.34 -10.46 26.06
N LYS A 258 -16.15 -10.83 25.07
CA LYS A 258 -16.67 -12.20 24.97
C LYS A 258 -15.60 -13.25 24.73
N TYR A 259 -14.56 -12.93 23.95
CA TYR A 259 -13.40 -13.82 23.81
C TYR A 259 -12.71 -13.98 25.18
N ASN A 260 -12.42 -12.87 25.85
CA ASN A 260 -11.74 -12.88 27.15
C ASN A 260 -12.56 -13.58 28.25
N ASN A 261 -13.89 -13.61 28.15
CA ASN A 261 -14.77 -14.30 29.10
C ASN A 261 -15.10 -15.76 28.72
N CYS A 262 -14.48 -16.32 27.68
CA CYS A 262 -14.79 -17.67 27.16
C CYS A 262 -16.25 -17.84 26.69
N GLU A 263 -16.93 -16.75 26.31
CA GLU A 263 -18.32 -16.73 25.87
C GLU A 263 -18.49 -16.91 24.35
N ILE A 264 -17.38 -16.89 23.61
CA ILE A 264 -17.37 -17.22 22.18
C ILE A 264 -16.71 -18.58 22.00
N ARG A 265 -17.53 -19.56 21.58
CA ARG A 265 -17.05 -20.67 20.76
C ARG A 265 -17.03 -20.18 19.31
N VAL A 266 -15.93 -20.39 18.59
CA VAL A 266 -15.58 -19.73 17.32
C VAL A 266 -16.69 -19.77 16.25
N SER A 267 -17.58 -20.76 16.29
CA SER A 267 -18.74 -20.87 15.40
C SER A 267 -19.75 -19.72 15.49
N GLN A 268 -19.97 -19.12 16.68
CA GLN A 268 -20.93 -18.03 16.87
C GLN A 268 -20.33 -16.63 16.63
N GLY A 269 -19.01 -16.48 16.85
CA GLY A 269 -18.29 -15.23 16.57
C GLY A 269 -18.16 -14.97 15.07
N ALA A 270 -17.90 -16.01 14.27
CA ALA A 270 -17.79 -15.90 12.81
C ALA A 270 -19.09 -15.40 12.15
N GLU A 271 -20.26 -15.81 12.65
CA GLU A 271 -21.55 -15.46 12.05
C GLU A 271 -21.95 -13.99 12.24
N LYS A 272 -21.60 -13.39 13.39
CA LYS A 272 -21.87 -11.96 13.65
C LYS A 272 -20.73 -11.04 13.22
N ALA A 273 -19.46 -11.48 13.26
CA ALA A 273 -18.37 -10.77 12.60
C ALA A 273 -18.66 -10.62 11.10
N ARG A 274 -19.30 -11.62 10.49
CA ARG A 274 -19.84 -11.58 9.12
C ARG A 274 -20.93 -10.53 8.93
N GLU A 275 -21.88 -10.40 9.85
CA GLU A 275 -22.92 -9.36 9.78
C GLU A 275 -22.33 -7.95 9.93
N SER A 276 -21.43 -7.74 10.89
CA SER A 276 -20.80 -6.45 11.11
C SER A 276 -19.83 -6.07 9.98
N ALA A 277 -19.01 -6.99 9.50
CA ALA A 277 -18.16 -6.77 8.33
C ALA A 277 -19.01 -6.46 7.09
N SER A 278 -20.15 -7.16 6.89
CA SER A 278 -21.07 -6.84 5.79
C SER A 278 -21.70 -5.45 5.93
N LYS A 279 -22.02 -5.01 7.15
CA LYS A 279 -22.55 -3.66 7.43
C LYS A 279 -21.49 -2.59 7.20
N THR A 280 -20.30 -2.72 7.78
CA THR A 280 -19.15 -1.85 7.51
C THR A 280 -18.88 -1.79 6.02
N LEU A 281 -18.81 -2.92 5.32
CA LEU A 281 -18.47 -2.94 3.90
C LEU A 281 -19.58 -2.32 3.04
N LYS A 282 -20.85 -2.39 3.47
CA LYS A 282 -21.95 -1.63 2.87
C LYS A 282 -21.80 -0.13 3.12
N GLU A 283 -21.38 0.28 4.31
CA GLU A 283 -21.14 1.70 4.64
C GLU A 283 -19.92 2.23 3.90
N VAL A 284 -18.83 1.47 3.86
CA VAL A 284 -17.65 1.72 3.03
C VAL A 284 -18.04 1.80 1.56
N ARG A 285 -18.88 0.91 1.02
CA ARG A 285 -19.40 1.03 -0.37
C ARG A 285 -20.28 2.26 -0.59
N LYS A 286 -21.07 2.64 0.41
CA LYS A 286 -21.91 3.85 0.39
C LYS A 286 -21.07 5.12 0.39
N VAL A 287 -19.92 5.09 1.10
CA VAL A 287 -18.90 6.15 1.15
C VAL A 287 -18.05 6.16 -0.14
N ILE A 288 -17.74 4.99 -0.70
CA ILE A 288 -16.93 4.79 -1.93
C ILE A 288 -17.76 5.01 -3.21
N GLY A 289 -19.06 5.29 -3.10
CA GLY A 289 -19.89 5.63 -4.26
C GLY A 289 -20.23 4.45 -5.19
N PHE A 290 -20.05 3.20 -4.76
CA PHE A 290 -20.60 2.05 -5.48
C PHE A 290 -22.13 2.05 -5.34
N LYS A 291 -22.81 2.75 -6.25
CA LYS A 291 -24.26 2.59 -6.46
C LYS A 291 -24.51 1.15 -6.93
N LYS A 292 -25.50 0.50 -6.33
CA LYS A 292 -26.09 -0.72 -6.89
C LYS A 292 -26.62 -0.38 -8.29
N PHE A 293 -26.26 -1.19 -9.29
CA PHE A 293 -27.16 -1.51 -10.39
C PHE A 293 -27.85 -2.82 -10.04
#